data_AF-A0A7J9RJ86-F1
#
_entry.id   AF-A0A7J9RJ86-F1
#
_cell.length_a   1.000
_cell.length_b   1.000
_cell.length_c   1.000
_cell.angle_alpha   90.00
_cell.angle_beta   90.00
_cell.angle_gamma   90.00
#
_symmetry.space_group_name_H-M   'P 1'
#
loop_
_entity.id
_entity.type
_entity.pdbx_description
1 polymer ?
#
loop_
_entity_poly.entity_id
_entity_poly.type
_entity_poly.pdbx_seq_one_letter_code
_entity_poly.pdbx_strand_id
1 'polypeptide(L)'
;MVRRNSLDLELSVAPVDCIRALRQLCESKGWSLERHEGARLVDRFAIIMPMAQSARTLGLKVLDGPLMGLELTTWSEVRGSAGAVHICS
;
A
#
# COMPACT_ATOMS: atom_id res chain seq x y z
N MET A 1 -22.04 8.46 1.44
CA MET A 1 -20.63 8.14 1.14
C MET A 1 -20.17 7.13 2.17
N VAL A 2 -20.15 5.84 1.84
CA VAL A 2 -19.71 4.79 2.78
C VAL A 2 -18.21 4.96 2.97
N ARG A 3 -17.78 5.15 4.22
CA ARG A 3 -16.37 5.27 4.58
C ARG A 3 -15.75 3.89 4.37
N ARG A 4 -14.87 3.72 3.38
CA ARG A 4 -14.05 2.50 3.25
C ARG A 4 -13.34 2.28 4.58
N ASN A 5 -13.43 1.07 5.14
CA ASN A 5 -12.72 0.74 6.36
C ASN A 5 -11.25 0.51 5.98
N SER A 6 -10.44 1.56 6.11
CA SER A 6 -9.00 1.51 5.82
C SER A 6 -8.21 1.39 7.11
N LEU A 7 -7.35 0.37 7.18
CA LEU A 7 -6.34 0.25 8.23
C LEU A 7 -5.01 0.77 7.69
N ASP A 8 -4.45 1.79 8.34
CA ASP A 8 -3.15 2.36 8.02
C ASP A 8 -2.12 1.86 9.02
N LEU A 9 -1.08 1.18 8.54
CA LEU A 9 0.00 0.63 9.35
C LEU A 9 1.33 1.27 8.96
N GLU A 10 2.06 1.82 9.93
CA GLU A 10 3.43 2.30 9.75
C GLU A 10 4.39 1.11 9.85
N LEU A 11 5.16 0.84 8.78
CA LEU A 11 6.08 -0.30 8.75
C LEU A 11 7.49 0.13 8.35
N SER A 12 8.50 -0.58 8.86
CA SER A 12 9.90 -0.34 8.52
C SER A 12 10.39 -1.03 7.24
N VAL A 13 9.48 -1.64 6.47
CA VAL A 13 9.80 -2.47 5.29
C VAL A 13 9.55 -1.68 4.00
N ALA A 14 10.30 -1.95 2.93
CA ALA A 14 10.10 -1.26 1.66
C ALA A 14 8.72 -1.60 1.03
N PRO A 15 8.01 -0.61 0.45
CA PRO A 15 6.69 -0.83 -0.19
C PRO A 15 6.68 -2.00 -1.20
N VAL A 16 7.75 -2.12 -1.97
CA VAL A 16 7.90 -3.17 -3.00
C VAL A 16 7.93 -4.56 -2.38
N ASP A 17 8.58 -4.73 -1.22
CA ASP A 17 8.67 -6.01 -0.53
C ASP A 17 7.31 -6.43 0.03
N CYS A 18 6.53 -5.49 0.57
CA CYS A 18 5.17 -5.74 1.02
C CYS A 18 4.27 -6.25 -0.12
N ILE A 19 4.31 -5.59 -1.28
CA ILE A 19 3.54 -6.01 -2.46
C ILE A 19 4.03 -7.36 -2.98
N ARG A 20 5.34 -7.59 -3.01
CA ARG A 20 5.93 -8.86 -3.46
C ARG A 20 5.50 -10.01 -2.55
N ALA A 21 5.50 -9.81 -1.23
CA ALA A 21 5.10 -10.82 -0.26
C ALA A 21 3.61 -11.19 -0.41
N LEU A 22 2.72 -10.20 -0.54
CA LEU A 22 1.30 -10.47 -0.74
C LEU A 22 1.03 -11.19 -2.06
N ARG A 23 1.70 -10.77 -3.14
CA ARG A 23 1.61 -11.43 -4.46
C ARG A 23 2.00 -12.89 -4.37
N GLN A 24 3.14 -13.20 -3.76
CA GLN A 24 3.62 -14.58 -3.61
C GLN A 24 2.64 -15.43 -2.79
N LEU A 25 2.05 -14.89 -1.72
CA LEU A 25 1.04 -15.57 -0.92
C LEU A 25 -0.20 -15.91 -1.74
N CYS A 26 -0.74 -14.94 -2.50
CA CYS A 26 -1.94 -15.15 -3.30
C CYS A 26 -1.69 -16.08 -4.50
N GLU A 27 -0.55 -15.95 -5.17
CA GLU A 27 -0.12 -16.86 -6.24
C GLU A 27 0.04 -18.29 -5.74
N SER A 28 0.58 -18.49 -4.52
CA SER A 28 0.69 -19.83 -3.91
C SER A 28 -0.67 -20.50 -3.66
N LYS A 29 -1.75 -19.71 -3.62
CA LYS A 29 -3.14 -20.18 -3.47
C LYS A 29 -3.92 -20.16 -4.79
N GLY A 30 -3.29 -19.77 -5.90
CA GLY A 30 -3.91 -19.68 -7.21
C GLY A 30 -4.94 -18.56 -7.34
N TRP A 31 -4.84 -17.50 -6.54
CA TRP A 31 -5.79 -16.38 -6.60
C TRP A 31 -5.38 -15.34 -7.64
N SER A 32 -6.37 -14.77 -8.33
CA SER A 32 -6.14 -13.69 -9.28
C SER A 32 -5.93 -12.35 -8.56
N LEU A 33 -5.05 -11.53 -9.13
CA LEU A 33 -4.61 -10.26 -8.58
C LEU A 33 -4.71 -9.17 -9.63
N GLU A 34 -5.09 -7.97 -9.20
CA GLU A 34 -5.04 -6.75 -10.00
C GLU A 34 -4.00 -5.81 -9.40
N ARG A 35 -3.17 -5.20 -10.24
CA ARG A 35 -2.16 -4.22 -9.81
C ARG A 35 -2.64 -2.83 -10.16
N HIS A 36 -2.56 -1.92 -9.21
CA HIS A 36 -2.86 -0.50 -9.43
C HIS A 36 -1.69 0.36 -8.99
N GLU A 37 -1.49 1.46 -9.70
CA GLU A 37 -0.51 2.47 -9.35
C GLU A 37 -1.22 3.80 -9.17
N GLY A 38 -0.74 4.59 -8.21
CA GLY A 38 -1.34 5.86 -7.89
C GLY A 38 -0.35 6.83 -7.27
N ALA A 39 -0.90 7.93 -6.77
CA ALA A 39 -0.17 8.98 -6.10
C ALA A 39 -0.94 9.40 -4.85
N ARG A 40 -0.24 9.48 -3.71
CA ARG A 40 -0.80 9.95 -2.45
C ARG A 40 0.01 11.13 -1.96
N LEU A 41 -0.66 12.17 -1.49
CA LEU A 41 -0.01 13.26 -0.77
C LEU A 41 0.44 12.74 0.60
N VAL A 42 1.72 12.88 0.87
CA VAL A 42 2.32 12.59 2.17
C VAL A 42 2.95 13.84 2.73
N ASP A 43 2.73 14.07 4.02
CA ASP A 43 3.36 15.17 4.73
C ASP A 43 4.76 14.73 5.18
N ARG A 44 5.79 15.41 4.67
CA ARG A 44 7.16 15.24 5.14
C ARG A 44 7.51 16.38 6.09
N PHE A 45 8.11 16.05 7.23
CA PHE A 45 8.82 17.02 8.06
C PHE A 45 10.31 16.96 7.74
N ALA A 46 10.80 17.93 6.98
CA ALA A 46 12.24 18.15 6.81
C ALA A 46 12.67 19.27 7.77
N ILE A 47 13.07 18.86 8.98
CA ILE A 47 13.72 19.64 10.06
C ILE A 47 12.92 20.85 10.61
N ILE A 48 12.28 21.72 9.80
CA ILE A 48 11.43 22.85 10.29
C ILE A 48 10.19 23.18 9.40
N MET A 49 10.09 22.73 8.13
CA MET A 49 8.92 23.03 7.27
C MET A 49 8.14 21.77 6.85
N PRO A 50 6.79 21.78 6.93
CA PRO A 50 5.98 20.73 6.30
C PRO A 50 6.05 20.88 4.77
N MET A 51 6.48 19.83 4.09
CA MET A 51 6.41 19.73 2.63
C MET A 51 5.48 18.58 2.26
N ALA A 52 4.27 18.93 1.81
CA ALA A 52 3.39 17.96 1.18
C ALA A 52 4.01 17.57 -0.17
N GLN A 53 4.40 16.31 -0.32
CA GLN A 53 4.93 15.78 -1.57
C GLN A 53 4.09 14.59 -2.03
N SER A 54 3.94 14.47 -3.36
CA SER A 54 3.26 13.32 -3.95
C SER A 54 4.19 12.10 -3.91
N ALA A 55 3.83 11.10 -3.11
CA ALA A 55 4.49 9.80 -3.08
C ALA A 55 3.78 8.84 -4.03
N ARG A 56 4.57 8.10 -4.84
CA ARG A 56 4.05 7.01 -5.67
C ARG A 56 3.54 5.90 -4.77
N THR A 57 2.31 5.47 -5.02
CA THR A 57 1.69 4.33 -4.33
C THR A 57 1.75 3.09 -5.23
N LEU A 58 2.03 1.95 -4.61
CA LEU A 58 1.96 0.64 -5.24
C LEU A 58 0.81 -0.13 -4.62
N GLY A 59 -0.14 -0.54 -5.44
CA GLY A 59 -1.35 -1.21 -5.05
C GLY A 59 -1.45 -2.63 -5.59
N LEU A 60 -2.03 -3.52 -4.79
CA LEU A 60 -2.40 -4.87 -5.17
C LEU A 60 -3.80 -5.18 -4.63
N LYS A 61 -4.71 -5.60 -5.51
CA LYS A 61 -6.07 -5.97 -5.16
C LYS A 61 -6.30 -7.45 -5.44
N VAL A 62 -6.92 -8.14 -4.48
CA VAL A 62 -7.30 -9.54 -4.61
C VAL A 62 -8.66 -9.65 -5.29
N LEU A 63 -8.72 -10.37 -6.40
CA LEU A 63 -9.95 -10.52 -7.20
C LEU A 63 -10.74 -11.77 -6.86
N ASP A 64 -10.07 -12.82 -6.38
CA ASP A 64 -10.68 -14.12 -6.13
C ASP A 64 -10.27 -14.69 -4.76
N GLY A 65 -11.11 -15.58 -4.22
CA GLY A 65 -10.87 -16.26 -2.95
C GLY A 65 -11.49 -15.57 -1.72
N PRO A 66 -11.24 -16.08 -0.51
CA PRO A 66 -11.84 -15.58 0.74
C PRO A 66 -11.44 -14.14 1.08
N LEU A 67 -10.38 -13.61 0.47
CA LEU A 67 -9.94 -12.23 0.62
C LEU A 67 -10.33 -11.35 -0.58
N MET A 68 -11.30 -11.78 -1.41
CA MET A 68 -11.80 -11.00 -2.54
C MET A 68 -12.22 -9.59 -2.07
N GLY A 69 -11.74 -8.57 -2.77
CA GLY A 69 -11.98 -7.16 -2.43
C GLY A 69 -10.89 -6.53 -1.57
N LEU A 70 -10.00 -7.34 -0.97
CA LEU A 70 -8.85 -6.86 -0.22
C LEU A 70 -7.93 -6.04 -1.13
N GLU A 71 -7.69 -4.79 -0.76
CA GLU A 71 -6.81 -3.88 -1.47
C GLU A 71 -5.64 -3.50 -0.57
N LEU A 72 -4.43 -3.95 -0.92
CA LEU A 72 -3.19 -3.54 -0.27
C LEU A 72 -2.58 -2.38 -1.05
N THR A 73 -2.47 -1.20 -0.44
CA THR A 73 -1.76 -0.06 -1.05
C THR A 73 -0.58 0.35 -0.17
N THR A 74 0.58 0.50 -0.78
CA THR A 74 1.83 0.81 -0.07
C THR A 74 2.50 2.03 -0.64
N TRP A 75 3.11 2.83 0.22
CA TRP A 75 3.82 4.04 -0.17
C TRP A 75 4.94 4.30 0.83
N SER A 76 5.90 5.13 0.45
CA SER A 76 7.01 5.49 1.32
C SER A 76 7.11 7.00 1.42
N GLU A 77 7.16 7.48 2.66
CA GLU A 77 7.31 8.90 2.95
C GLU A 77 8.69 9.41 2.61
N VAL A 78 9.76 8.59 2.59
CA VAL A 78 11.10 9.02 2.17
C VAL A 78 11.66 7.97 1.21
N ARG A 79 12.21 8.36 0.05
CA ARG A 79 12.80 7.36 -0.88
C ARG A 79 13.85 6.52 -0.15
N GLY A 80 13.59 5.22 0.01
CA GLY A 80 14.47 4.29 0.73
C GLY A 80 14.10 4.03 2.20
N SER A 81 13.01 4.62 2.72
CA SER A 81 12.49 4.29 4.05
C SER A 81 11.34 3.28 4.01
N ALA A 82 11.20 2.58 5.14
CA ALA A 82 9.94 2.24 5.80
C ALA A 82 8.67 2.75 5.10
N GLY A 83 7.92 1.86 4.47
CA GLY A 83 6.65 2.16 3.81
C GLY A 83 5.45 1.83 4.68
N ALA A 84 4.34 2.52 4.47
CA ALA A 84 3.09 2.22 5.15
C ALA A 84 2.21 1.26 4.31
N VAL A 85 1.32 0.53 4.98
CA VAL A 85 0.39 -0.44 4.40
C VAL A 85 -1.04 0.04 4.63
N HIS A 86 -1.80 0.17 3.54
CA HIS A 86 -3.25 0.36 3.53
C HIS A 86 -3.91 -0.97 3.24
N ILE A 87 -4.86 -1.38 4.08
CA ILE A 87 -5.77 -2.49 3.79
C ILE A 87 -7.17 -1.92 3.62
N CYS A 88 -7.77 -2.04 2.44
CA CYS A 88 -9.20 -1.79 2.24
C CYS A 88 -9.95 -3.13 2.13
N SER A 89 -11.02 -3.27 2.91
CA SER A 89 -12.06 -4.31 2.77
C SER A 89 -13.35 -3.72 2.22
#